data_AF-A0A3P1VCT1-F1
#
_entry.id   AF-A0A3P1VCT1-F1
#
_cell.length_a   1.000
_cell.length_b   1.000
_cell.length_c   1.000
_cell.angle_alpha   90.00
_cell.angle_beta   90.00
_cell.angle_gamma   90.00
#
_symmetry.space_group_name_H-M   'P 1'
#
loop_
_entity.id
_entity.type
_entity.pdbx_description
1 polymer ?
#
loop_
_entity_poly.entity_id
_entity_poly.type
_entity_poly.pdbx_seq_one_letter_code
_entity_poly.pdbx_strand_id
1 'polypeptide(L)'
;MSKTQVVKTIRKDVETFAEALKAEKWDDAWEAGMSLNSYLKSEEVQELSESDLKGIDMSVLKSELAKYFYINGEFRKCRGALLKKGDKLLATIG
;
A
#
# COMPACT_ATOMS: atom_id res chain seq x y z
N MET A 1 15.15 6.40 15.51
CA MET A 1 14.12 5.94 16.47
C MET A 1 14.64 4.76 17.28
N SER A 2 14.05 4.40 18.43
CA SER A 2 14.36 3.11 19.08
C SER A 2 13.77 1.94 18.29
N LYS A 3 14.38 0.76 18.36
CA LYS A 3 13.88 -0.45 17.66
C LYS A 3 12.40 -0.75 17.99
N THR A 4 12.01 -0.59 19.26
CA THR A 4 10.62 -0.74 19.69
C THR A 4 9.69 0.28 19.03
N GLN A 5 10.14 1.51 18.81
CA GLN A 5 9.37 2.52 18.08
C GLN A 5 9.23 2.13 16.60
N VAL A 6 10.30 1.64 15.96
CA VAL A 6 10.26 1.17 14.56
C VAL A 6 9.20 0.08 14.39
N VAL A 7 9.21 -0.93 15.25
CA VAL A 7 8.24 -2.04 15.21
C VAL A 7 6.80 -1.55 15.44
N LYS A 8 6.60 -0.61 16.37
CA LYS A 8 5.27 0.02 16.59
C LYS A 8 4.80 0.77 15.35
N THR A 9 5.69 1.50 14.68
CA THR A 9 5.37 2.21 13.44
C THR A 9 4.96 1.24 12.34
N ILE A 10 5.72 0.14 12.14
CA ILE A 10 5.34 -0.89 11.15
C ILE A 10 3.92 -1.40 11.41
N ARG A 11 3.58 -1.73 12.67
CA ARG A 11 2.23 -2.23 13.02
C ARG A 11 1.15 -1.21 12.72
N LYS A 12 1.35 0.03 13.16
CA LYS A 12 0.41 1.13 12.93
C LYS A 12 0.18 1.39 11.44
N ASP A 13 1.24 1.38 10.65
CA ASP A 13 1.15 1.66 9.21
C ASP A 13 0.44 0.51 8.47
N VAL A 14 0.67 -0.74 8.89
CA VAL A 14 -0.08 -1.91 8.40
C VAL A 14 -1.56 -1.82 8.75
N GLU A 15 -1.89 -1.47 10.00
CA GLU A 15 -3.28 -1.28 10.44
C GLU A 15 -3.98 -0.19 9.63
N THR A 16 -3.35 0.97 9.50
CA THR A 16 -3.88 2.11 8.73
C THR A 16 -4.14 1.73 7.27
N PHE A 17 -3.18 1.05 6.64
CA PHE A 17 -3.32 0.57 5.27
C PHE A 17 -4.47 -0.44 5.13
N ALA A 18 -4.55 -1.42 6.03
CA ALA A 18 -5.59 -2.45 6.00
C ALA A 18 -7.00 -1.89 6.25
N GLU A 19 -7.13 -0.91 7.16
CA GLU A 19 -8.39 -0.24 7.44
C GLU A 19 -8.87 0.59 6.25
N ALA A 20 -7.97 1.34 5.59
CA ALA A 20 -8.31 2.09 4.38
C ALA A 20 -8.81 1.17 3.25
N LEU A 21 -8.17 0.00 3.06
CA LEU A 21 -8.61 -1.01 2.11
C LEU A 21 -10.01 -1.56 2.44
N LYS A 22 -10.25 -1.93 3.69
CA LYS A 22 -11.55 -2.47 4.14
C LYS A 22 -12.67 -1.44 4.06
N ALA A 23 -12.35 -0.16 4.21
CA ALA A 23 -13.29 0.95 4.09
C ALA A 23 -13.47 1.44 2.65
N GLU A 24 -12.87 0.77 1.66
CA GLU A 24 -12.92 1.12 0.24
C GLU A 24 -12.40 2.54 -0.07
N LYS A 25 -11.53 3.09 0.80
CA LYS A 25 -10.89 4.39 0.62
C LYS A 25 -9.65 4.23 -0.24
N TRP A 26 -9.84 4.05 -1.55
CA TRP A 26 -8.77 3.62 -2.46
C TRP A 26 -7.58 4.58 -2.57
N ASP A 27 -7.84 5.89 -2.54
CA ASP A 27 -6.77 6.90 -2.60
C ASP A 27 -5.98 6.94 -1.27
N ASP A 28 -6.66 6.93 -0.12
CA ASP A 28 -6.02 6.81 1.20
C ASP A 28 -5.20 5.50 1.33
N ALA A 29 -5.75 4.39 0.85
CA ALA A 29 -5.08 3.09 0.86
C ALA A 29 -3.82 3.10 -0.02
N TRP A 30 -3.86 3.81 -1.15
CA TRP A 30 -2.69 3.99 -2.01
C TRP A 30 -1.59 4.77 -1.29
N GLU A 31 -1.94 5.89 -0.66
CA GLU A 31 -0.97 6.71 0.07
C GLU A 31 -0.36 5.95 1.26
N ALA A 32 -1.19 5.28 2.05
CA ALA A 32 -0.75 4.46 3.17
C ALA A 32 0.14 3.30 2.71
N GLY A 33 -0.24 2.59 1.63
CA GLY A 33 0.54 1.50 1.06
C GLY A 33 1.89 1.96 0.51
N MET A 34 1.94 3.11 -0.17
CA MET A 34 3.18 3.73 -0.64
C MET A 34 4.11 4.12 0.52
N SER A 35 3.55 4.75 1.56
CA SER A 35 4.27 5.13 2.76
C SER A 35 4.87 3.90 3.44
N LEU A 36 4.05 2.88 3.71
CA LEU A 36 4.48 1.61 4.29
C LEU A 36 5.58 0.95 3.46
N ASN A 37 5.42 0.85 2.14
CA ASN A 37 6.41 0.23 1.25
C ASN A 37 7.77 0.96 1.28
N SER A 38 7.74 2.29 1.34
CA SER A 38 8.93 3.12 1.47
C SER A 38 9.60 2.87 2.84
N TYR A 39 8.80 2.89 3.90
CA TYR A 39 9.29 2.71 5.26
C TYR A 39 9.90 1.31 5.48
N LEU A 40 9.29 0.25 4.93
CA LEU A 40 9.83 -1.11 5.01
C LEU A 40 11.19 -1.27 4.30
N LYS A 41 11.60 -0.31 3.48
CA LYS A 41 12.91 -0.27 2.80
C LYS A 41 13.91 0.67 3.47
N SER A 42 13.52 1.38 4.53
CA SER A 42 14.44 2.25 5.27
C SER A 42 15.50 1.43 5.99
N GLU A 43 16.68 2.02 6.18
CA GLU A 43 17.79 1.39 6.90
C GLU A 43 17.36 0.94 8.30
N GLU A 44 16.56 1.75 8.99
CA GLU A 44 16.04 1.49 10.33
C GLU A 44 15.26 0.17 10.42
N VAL A 45 14.54 -0.20 9.35
CA VAL A 45 13.80 -1.46 9.29
C VAL A 45 14.72 -2.61 8.88
N GLN A 46 15.71 -2.37 8.01
CA GLN A 46 16.67 -3.40 7.59
C GLN A 46 17.63 -3.81 8.72
N GLU A 47 17.88 -2.93 9.69
CA GLU A 47 18.69 -3.20 10.89
C GLU A 47 17.96 -4.03 11.97
N LEU A 48 16.66 -4.27 11.81
CA LEU A 48 15.91 -5.11 12.74
C LEU A 48 16.27 -6.58 12.56
N SER A 49 16.56 -7.23 13.68
CA SER A 49 16.70 -8.68 13.70
C SER A 49 15.33 -9.36 13.71
N GLU A 50 15.29 -10.66 13.41
CA GLU A 50 14.08 -11.48 13.57
C GLU A 50 13.49 -11.41 14.98
N SER A 51 14.36 -11.28 16.01
CA SER A 51 13.93 -11.15 17.40
C SER A 51 13.23 -9.83 17.69
N ASP A 52 13.65 -8.74 17.03
CA ASP A 52 13.02 -7.43 17.16
C ASP A 52 11.61 -7.43 16.52
N LEU A 53 11.44 -8.20 15.44
CA LEU A 53 10.22 -8.30 14.64
C LEU A 53 9.20 -9.33 15.16
N LYS A 54 9.35 -9.80 16.41
CA LYS A 54 8.48 -10.84 16.99
C LYS A 54 7.00 -10.53 16.76
N GLY A 55 6.30 -11.47 16.12
CA GLY A 55 4.88 -11.34 15.77
C GLY A 55 4.60 -10.47 14.54
N ILE A 56 5.60 -10.24 13.68
CA ILE A 56 5.46 -9.69 12.32
C ILE A 56 6.19 -10.63 11.38
N ASP A 57 5.46 -11.29 10.49
CA ASP A 57 6.06 -12.03 9.39
C ASP A 57 6.36 -11.06 8.24
N MET A 58 7.61 -10.61 8.16
CA MET A 58 8.05 -9.66 7.14
C MET A 58 8.01 -10.22 5.72
N SER A 59 8.12 -11.54 5.56
CA SER A 59 8.01 -12.18 4.25
C SER A 59 6.58 -12.08 3.73
N VAL A 60 5.62 -12.47 4.57
CA VAL A 60 4.19 -12.38 4.24
C VAL A 60 3.78 -10.93 4.02
N LEU A 61 4.17 -10.00 4.90
CA LEU A 61 3.83 -8.58 4.76
C LEU A 61 4.33 -8.01 3.41
N LYS A 62 5.60 -8.23 3.06
CA LYS A 62 6.17 -7.76 1.80
C LYS A 62 5.48 -8.40 0.59
N SER A 63 5.13 -9.68 0.68
CA SER A 63 4.42 -10.41 -0.38
C SER A 63 3.02 -9.84 -0.63
N GLU A 64 2.23 -9.64 0.43
CA GLU A 64 0.88 -9.07 0.31
C GLU A 64 0.92 -7.63 -0.20
N LEU A 65 1.88 -6.83 0.24
CA LEU A 65 2.04 -5.46 -0.26
C LEU A 65 2.40 -5.43 -1.75
N ALA A 66 3.25 -6.34 -2.22
CA ALA A 66 3.57 -6.47 -3.64
C ALA A 66 2.34 -6.88 -4.48
N LYS A 67 1.53 -7.84 -3.99
CA LYS A 67 0.27 -8.24 -4.64
C LYS A 67 -0.72 -7.08 -4.69
N TYR A 68 -0.84 -6.31 -3.61
CA TYR A 68 -1.66 -5.11 -3.59
C TYR A 68 -1.25 -4.11 -4.67
N PHE A 69 0.04 -3.78 -4.80
CA PHE A 69 0.50 -2.83 -5.81
C PHE A 69 0.20 -3.29 -7.24
N TYR A 70 0.33 -4.60 -7.50
CA TYR A 70 -0.07 -5.18 -8.77
C TYR A 70 -1.57 -4.99 -9.04
N ILE A 71 -2.42 -5.39 -8.09
CA ILE A 71 -3.89 -5.28 -8.21
C ILE A 71 -4.32 -3.82 -8.37
N ASN A 72 -3.78 -2.90 -7.58
CA ASN A 72 -4.08 -1.48 -7.68
C ASN A 72 -3.61 -0.89 -9.02
N GLY A 73 -2.50 -1.38 -9.56
CA GLY A 73 -2.04 -1.04 -10.91
C GLY A 73 -3.06 -1.42 -11.99
N GLU A 74 -3.60 -2.64 -11.92
CA GLU A 74 -4.67 -3.10 -12.83
C GLU A 74 -5.95 -2.27 -12.65
N PHE A 75 -6.36 -2.01 -11.41
CA PHE A 75 -7.52 -1.15 -11.11
C PHE A 75 -7.39 0.24 -11.74
N ARG A 76 -6.22 0.87 -11.63
CA ARG A 76 -5.94 2.18 -12.25
C ARG A 76 -5.98 2.15 -13.77
N LYS A 77 -5.48 1.08 -14.41
CA LYS A 77 -5.60 0.90 -15.86
C LYS A 77 -7.06 0.84 -16.29
N CYS A 78 -7.89 0.05 -15.58
CA CYS A 78 -9.32 -0.03 -15.83
C CYS A 78 -10.00 1.33 -15.68
N ARG A 79 -9.74 2.05 -14.58
CA ARG A 79 -10.26 3.42 -14.35
C ARG A 79 -9.86 4.36 -15.49
N GLY A 80 -8.59 4.34 -15.92
CA GLY A 80 -8.12 5.14 -17.05
C GLY A 80 -8.79 4.78 -18.38
N ALA A 81 -9.07 3.50 -18.63
CA ALA A 81 -9.78 3.07 -19.82
C ALA A 81 -11.24 3.57 -19.82
N LEU A 82 -11.92 3.55 -18.67
CA LEU A 82 -13.28 4.07 -18.51
C LEU A 82 -13.34 5.58 -18.76
N LEU A 83 -12.39 6.35 -18.24
CA LEU A 83 -12.30 7.79 -18.50
C LEU A 83 -12.19 8.08 -20.00
N LYS A 84 -11.27 7.39 -20.69
CA LYS A 84 -11.13 7.50 -22.16
C LYS A 84 -12.40 7.11 -22.92
N LYS A 85 -13.22 6.20 -22.40
CA LYS A 85 -14.52 5.87 -23.00
C LYS A 85 -15.51 7.02 -22.82
N GLY A 86 -15.52 7.67 -21.67
CA GLY A 86 -16.28 8.90 -21.43
C GLY A 86 -15.94 9.98 -22.46
N ASP A 87 -14.65 10.26 -22.66
CA ASP A 87 -14.19 11.24 -23.65
C ASP A 87 -14.69 10.91 -25.06
N LYS A 88 -14.62 9.63 -25.45
CA LYS A 88 -15.11 9.16 -26.75
C LYS A 88 -16.62 9.32 -26.92
N LEU A 89 -17.40 9.09 -25.85
CA LEU A 89 -18.86 9.29 -25.90
C LEU A 89 -19.22 10.76 -26.04
N LEU A 90 -18.54 11.65 -25.30
CA LEU A 90 -18.73 13.10 -25.44
C LEU A 90 -18.46 13.58 -26.87
N ALA A 91 -17.42 13.04 -27.51
CA ALA A 91 -17.10 13.35 -28.91
C ALA A 91 -18.18 12.89 -29.93
N THR A 92 -19.17 12.09 -29.54
CA THR A 92 -20.28 11.69 -30.43
C THR A 92 -21.44 12.69 -30.46
N ILE A 93 -21.47 13.64 -29.52
CA ILE A 93 -22.56 14.62 -29.37
C ILE A 93 -22.05 16.07 -29.43
N GLY A 94 -20.78 16.27 -29.78
CA GLY A 94 -20.11 17.57 -29.88
C GLY A 94 -19.77 17.97 -31.30
#